data_AF-A0A2N5Z9L0-F1
#
_entry.id   AF-A0A2N5Z9L0-F1
#
_cell.length_a   1.000
_cell.length_b   1.000
_cell.length_c   1.000
_cell.angle_alpha   90.00
_cell.angle_beta   90.00
_cell.angle_gamma   90.00
#
_symmetry.space_group_name_H-M   'P 1'
#
loop_
_entity.id
_entity.type
_entity.pdbx_description
1 polymer ?
#
loop_
_entity_poly.entity_id
_entity_poly.type
_entity_poly.pdbx_seq_one_letter_code
_entity_poly.pdbx_strand_id
1 'polypeptide(L)'
;MLVSDLIILNDLEELCLTEKRMAHMSSAANLFDELSKIYDFKKEQEFRNAVLYHDIARDLSRDRLEKEILEGSVSITSEERKKTVLLHAPVGAWLVQKYGLVSDVNMIDAIRHHTLLKRDTEYVKILSICDFAEKKREFIEAEMIREIAKKDIDEAYRLMKKIREDWQGIKNAGRV
;
A
#
# COMPACT_ATOMS: atom_id res chain seq x y z
N MET A 1 26.41 -10.15 8.78
CA MET A 1 25.12 -9.57 9.16
C MET A 1 25.42 -8.49 10.17
N LEU A 2 25.15 -7.22 9.85
CA LEU A 2 25.46 -6.09 10.75
C LEU A 2 24.45 -6.07 11.91
N VAL A 3 24.82 -5.48 13.04
CA VAL A 3 23.92 -5.34 14.21
C VAL A 3 22.64 -4.59 13.85
N SER A 4 22.72 -3.64 12.90
CA SER A 4 21.57 -2.93 12.32
C SER A 4 20.58 -3.88 11.62
N ASP A 5 21.09 -4.87 10.88
CA ASP A 5 20.26 -5.80 10.12
C ASP A 5 19.48 -6.72 11.07
N LEU A 6 20.10 -7.11 12.20
CA LEU A 6 19.47 -7.94 13.21
C LEU A 6 18.37 -7.19 13.98
N ILE A 7 18.57 -5.89 14.24
CA ILE A 7 17.56 -5.03 14.88
C ILE A 7 16.35 -4.86 13.96
N ILE A 8 16.58 -4.56 12.68
CA ILE A 8 15.50 -4.45 11.68
C ILE A 8 14.73 -5.77 11.56
N LEU A 9 15.40 -6.91 11.54
CA LEU A 9 14.74 -8.21 11.43
C LEU A 9 13.84 -8.52 12.65
N ASN A 10 14.33 -8.27 13.87
CA ASN A 10 13.52 -8.45 15.08
C ASN A 10 12.31 -7.51 15.10
N ASP A 11 12.50 -6.25 14.71
CA ASP A 11 11.43 -5.26 14.64
C ASP A 11 10.39 -5.60 13.56
N LEU A 12 10.82 -6.22 12.45
CA LEU A 12 9.92 -6.70 11.39
C LEU A 12 9.15 -7.96 11.82
N GLU A 13 9.74 -8.86 12.61
CA GLU A 13 9.04 -10.01 13.19
C GLU A 13 7.91 -9.55 14.14
N GLU A 14 8.11 -8.47 14.88
CA GLU A 14 7.08 -7.87 15.74
C GLU A 14 5.87 -7.30 14.99
N LEU A 15 5.95 -7.14 13.67
CA LEU A 15 4.83 -6.62 12.88
C LEU A 15 3.71 -7.64 12.65
N CYS A 16 3.94 -8.91 13.03
CA CYS A 16 2.94 -9.99 12.98
C CYS A 16 2.27 -10.14 11.59
N LEU A 17 3.02 -9.91 10.50
CA LEU A 17 2.49 -10.06 9.15
C LEU A 17 2.07 -11.51 8.89
N THR A 18 0.79 -11.70 8.55
CA THR A 18 0.29 -13.02 8.19
C THR A 18 0.88 -13.50 6.86
N GLU A 19 0.94 -14.81 6.65
CA GLU A 19 1.37 -15.38 5.36
C GLU A 19 0.56 -14.82 4.18
N LYS A 20 -0.76 -14.65 4.39
CA LYS A 20 -1.65 -14.03 3.40
C LYS A 20 -1.21 -12.60 3.07
N ARG A 21 -0.82 -11.82 4.07
CA ARG A 21 -0.38 -10.44 3.89
C ARG A 21 0.96 -10.36 3.17
N MET A 22 1.93 -11.16 3.58
CA MET A 22 3.23 -11.27 2.91
C MET A 22 3.09 -11.69 1.44
N ALA A 23 2.17 -12.63 1.18
CA ALA A 23 1.87 -13.08 -0.17
C ALA A 23 1.22 -11.98 -1.04
N HIS A 24 0.31 -11.18 -0.48
CA HIS A 24 -0.29 -10.00 -1.12
C HIS A 24 0.78 -8.96 -1.47
N MET A 25 1.58 -8.58 -0.48
CA MET A 25 2.69 -7.62 -0.61
C MET A 25 3.70 -8.03 -1.69
N SER A 26 4.15 -9.28 -1.65
CA SER A 26 5.06 -9.84 -2.67
C SER A 26 4.43 -9.85 -4.06
N SER A 27 3.15 -10.21 -4.17
CA SER A 27 2.44 -10.27 -5.44
C SER A 27 2.23 -8.88 -6.05
N ALA A 28 1.95 -7.86 -5.21
CA ALA A 28 1.89 -6.47 -5.63
C ALA A 28 3.25 -5.97 -6.15
N ALA A 29 4.35 -6.30 -5.46
CA ALA A 29 5.70 -5.97 -5.93
C ALA A 29 6.03 -6.66 -7.27
N ASN A 30 5.59 -7.91 -7.48
CA ASN A 30 5.77 -8.58 -8.76
C ASN A 30 4.98 -7.92 -9.90
N LEU A 31 3.79 -7.39 -9.62
CA LEU A 31 3.04 -6.61 -10.62
C LEU A 31 3.75 -5.29 -10.93
N PHE A 32 4.34 -4.63 -9.93
CA PHE A 32 5.21 -3.48 -10.18
C PHE A 32 6.39 -3.82 -11.09
N ASP A 33 7.07 -4.95 -10.84
CA ASP A 33 8.18 -5.46 -11.69
C ASP A 33 7.74 -5.76 -13.14
N GLU A 34 6.45 -6.02 -13.37
CA GLU A 34 5.90 -6.16 -14.73
C GLU A 34 5.68 -4.79 -15.38
N LEU A 35 5.16 -3.82 -14.64
CA LEU A 35 4.93 -2.47 -15.14
C LEU A 35 6.23 -1.71 -15.37
N SER A 36 7.27 -1.91 -14.56
CA SER A 36 8.58 -1.24 -14.71
C SER A 36 9.35 -1.67 -15.96
N LYS A 37 8.97 -2.78 -16.58
CA LYS A 37 9.49 -3.20 -17.89
C LYS A 37 8.86 -2.44 -19.05
N ILE A 38 7.71 -1.80 -18.82
CA ILE A 38 6.91 -1.09 -19.83
C ILE A 38 7.12 0.42 -19.70
N TYR A 39 7.18 0.91 -18.46
CA TYR A 39 7.31 2.32 -18.13
C TYR A 39 8.63 2.58 -17.39
N ASP A 40 9.26 3.71 -17.68
CA ASP A 40 10.49 4.11 -16.99
C ASP A 40 10.17 4.78 -15.65
N PHE A 41 10.73 4.24 -14.56
CA PHE A 41 10.51 4.75 -13.22
C PHE A 41 11.82 5.19 -12.56
N LYS A 42 11.86 6.46 -12.12
CA LYS A 42 12.96 6.95 -11.31
C LYS A 42 13.00 6.20 -9.98
N LYS A 43 14.20 5.74 -9.60
CA LYS A 43 14.45 4.98 -8.36
C LYS A 43 13.60 3.71 -8.26
N GLU A 44 13.49 2.96 -9.36
CA GLU A 44 12.66 1.76 -9.49
C GLU A 44 12.78 0.80 -8.29
N GLN A 45 13.99 0.48 -7.82
CA GLN A 45 14.19 -0.42 -6.68
C GLN A 45 13.58 0.11 -5.38
N GLU A 46 13.67 1.42 -5.14
CA GLU A 46 13.07 2.04 -3.97
C GLU A 46 11.54 2.10 -4.09
N PHE A 47 11.02 2.31 -5.29
CA PHE A 47 9.58 2.29 -5.53
C PHE A 47 9.01 0.87 -5.35
N ARG A 48 9.73 -0.13 -5.83
CA ARG A 48 9.42 -1.54 -5.59
C ARG A 48 9.34 -1.84 -4.10
N ASN A 49 10.25 -1.31 -3.29
CA ASN A 49 10.18 -1.44 -1.82
C ASN A 49 8.93 -0.76 -1.26
N ALA A 50 8.56 0.42 -1.75
CA ALA A 50 7.34 1.08 -1.30
C ALA A 50 6.07 0.28 -1.63
N VAL A 51 6.01 -0.34 -2.81
CA VAL A 51 4.91 -1.26 -3.17
C VAL A 51 4.95 -2.51 -2.30
N LEU A 52 6.12 -3.10 -2.08
CA LEU A 52 6.28 -4.29 -1.23
C LEU A 52 5.80 -4.01 0.20
N TYR A 53 6.15 -2.86 0.77
CA TYR A 53 5.86 -2.52 2.16
C TYR A 53 4.59 -1.66 2.36
N HIS A 54 3.75 -1.47 1.34
CA HIS A 54 2.57 -0.59 1.43
C HIS A 54 1.63 -0.95 2.60
N ASP A 55 1.57 -2.23 2.94
CA ASP A 55 0.66 -2.84 3.90
C ASP A 55 1.40 -3.35 5.15
N ILE A 56 2.62 -2.86 5.41
CA ILE A 56 3.51 -3.29 6.50
C ILE A 56 2.86 -3.18 7.90
N ALA A 57 1.90 -2.27 8.07
CA ALA A 57 1.18 -2.05 9.32
C ALA A 57 -0.21 -2.73 9.36
N ARG A 58 -0.57 -3.51 8.34
CA ARG A 58 -1.97 -3.93 8.11
C ARG A 58 -2.51 -4.91 9.13
N ASP A 59 -1.63 -5.75 9.67
CA ASP A 59 -1.99 -6.81 10.61
C ASP A 59 -1.67 -6.42 12.08
N LEU A 60 -1.20 -5.18 12.31
CA LEU A 60 -0.98 -4.66 13.66
C LEU A 60 -2.29 -4.55 14.45
N SER A 61 -2.21 -4.84 15.74
CA SER A 61 -3.32 -4.59 16.66
C SER A 61 -3.61 -3.10 16.77
N ARG A 62 -4.84 -2.74 17.20
CA ARG A 62 -5.21 -1.34 17.46
C ARG A 62 -4.22 -0.67 18.41
N ASP A 63 -3.87 -1.33 19.51
CA ASP A 63 -2.99 -0.76 20.53
C ASP A 63 -1.58 -0.52 19.97
N ARG A 64 -1.07 -1.42 19.11
CA ARG A 64 0.20 -1.20 18.42
C ARG A 64 0.11 -0.05 17.42
N LEU A 65 -0.97 0.05 16.64
CA LEU A 65 -1.19 1.19 15.73
C LEU A 65 -1.21 2.52 16.51
N GLU A 66 -1.91 2.58 17.65
CA GLU A 66 -1.97 3.77 18.49
C GLU A 66 -0.60 4.13 19.08
N LYS A 67 0.19 3.14 19.52
CA LYS A 67 1.56 3.34 19.97
C LYS A 67 2.44 3.96 18.87
N GLU A 68 2.43 3.39 17.66
CA GLU A 68 3.23 3.91 16.55
C GLU A 68 2.77 5.31 16.12
N ILE A 69 1.47 5.61 16.22
CA ILE A 69 0.94 6.95 15.96
C ILE A 69 1.54 7.96 16.93
N LEU A 70 1.59 7.63 18.22
CA LEU A 70 2.17 8.50 19.25
C LEU A 70 3.68 8.64 19.08
N GLU A 71 4.39 7.53 18.86
CA GLU A 71 5.84 7.50 18.73
C GLU A 71 6.32 8.27 17.49
N GLY A 72 5.69 8.05 16.34
CA GLY A 72 6.01 8.70 15.08
C GLY A 72 5.39 10.09 14.89
N SER A 73 4.62 10.59 15.87
CA SER A 73 3.80 11.80 15.71
C SER A 73 2.97 11.78 14.41
N VAL A 74 2.40 10.61 14.08
CA VAL A 74 1.75 10.35 12.79
C VAL A 74 0.46 11.15 12.70
N SER A 75 0.38 12.01 11.69
CA SER A 75 -0.83 12.78 11.41
C SER A 75 -1.96 11.84 10.95
N ILE A 76 -3.09 11.88 11.65
CA ILE A 76 -4.29 11.10 11.30
C ILE A 76 -5.52 12.00 11.20
N THR A 77 -6.30 11.79 10.16
CA THR A 77 -7.57 12.47 9.88
C THR A 77 -8.69 11.92 10.75
N SER A 78 -9.79 12.67 10.85
CA SER A 78 -10.98 12.22 11.56
C SER A 78 -11.61 10.97 10.95
N GLU A 79 -11.50 10.78 9.63
CA GLU A 79 -11.97 9.58 8.92
C GLU A 79 -11.12 8.36 9.26
N GLU A 80 -9.79 8.49 9.21
CA GLU A 80 -8.86 7.42 9.58
C GLU A 80 -9.05 6.99 11.05
N ARG A 81 -9.26 7.96 11.96
CA ARG A 81 -9.54 7.67 13.37
C ARG A 81 -10.84 6.90 13.58
N LYS A 82 -11.87 7.15 12.79
CA LYS A 82 -13.17 6.47 12.90
C LYS A 82 -13.13 5.00 12.48
N LYS A 83 -12.26 4.65 11.54
CA LYS A 83 -12.13 3.29 11.00
C LYS A 83 -10.72 2.79 11.24
N THR A 84 -10.49 2.01 12.30
CA THR A 84 -9.16 1.48 12.69
C THR A 84 -8.40 0.88 11.51
N VAL A 85 -9.10 0.16 10.63
CA VAL A 85 -8.49 -0.47 9.45
C VAL A 85 -7.85 0.53 8.49
N LEU A 86 -8.18 1.83 8.52
CA LEU A 86 -7.53 2.84 7.69
C LEU A 86 -6.19 3.31 8.26
N LEU A 87 -5.92 3.06 9.55
CA LEU A 87 -4.72 3.55 10.23
C LEU A 87 -3.42 2.90 9.72
N HIS A 88 -3.49 1.72 9.10
CA HIS A 88 -2.30 1.05 8.55
C HIS A 88 -1.61 1.86 7.46
N ALA A 89 -2.32 2.69 6.69
CA ALA A 89 -1.68 3.48 5.65
C ALA A 89 -0.80 4.62 6.23
N PRO A 90 -1.31 5.49 7.14
CA PRO A 90 -0.47 6.44 7.87
C PRO A 90 0.67 5.78 8.65
N VAL A 91 0.37 4.71 9.39
CA VAL A 91 1.36 4.04 10.24
C VAL A 91 2.40 3.31 9.38
N GLY A 92 1.98 2.69 8.28
CA GLY A 92 2.88 2.03 7.34
C GLY A 92 3.88 3.00 6.72
N ALA A 93 3.42 4.20 6.32
CA ALA A 93 4.30 5.25 5.82
C ALA A 93 5.35 5.69 6.86
N TRP A 94 4.98 5.75 8.14
CA TRP A 94 5.92 6.00 9.23
C TRP A 94 6.91 4.85 9.41
N LEU A 95 6.44 3.60 9.44
CA LEU A 95 7.28 2.43 9.70
C LEU A 95 8.34 2.21 8.61
N VAL A 96 7.98 2.38 7.33
CA VAL A 96 8.98 2.24 6.26
C VAL A 96 10.08 3.28 6.35
N GLN A 97 9.77 4.48 6.84
CA GLN A 97 10.75 5.53 7.10
C GLN A 97 11.59 5.20 8.33
N LYS A 98 10.94 4.82 9.44
CA LYS A 98 11.58 4.44 10.71
C LYS A 98 12.63 3.34 10.51
N TYR A 99 12.32 2.33 9.71
CA TYR A 99 13.21 1.20 9.42
C TYR A 99 14.11 1.40 8.21
N GLY A 100 14.11 2.58 7.57
CA GLY A 100 14.97 2.88 6.42
C GLY A 100 14.68 2.05 5.17
N LEU A 101 13.46 1.51 5.03
CA LEU A 101 13.04 0.68 3.90
C LEU A 101 12.75 1.53 2.65
N VAL A 102 12.29 2.77 2.86
CA VAL A 102 11.99 3.77 1.84
C VAL A 102 12.37 5.15 2.39
N SER A 103 13.03 5.96 1.57
CA SER A 103 13.49 7.32 1.90
C SER A 103 12.87 8.40 1.02
N ASP A 104 12.44 8.06 -0.21
CA ASP A 104 11.78 9.02 -1.10
C ASP A 104 10.42 9.46 -0.56
N VAL A 105 10.28 10.76 -0.31
CA VAL A 105 9.09 11.35 0.29
C VAL A 105 7.83 11.14 -0.55
N ASN A 106 7.94 11.04 -1.88
CA ASN A 106 6.77 10.82 -2.74
C ASN A 106 6.29 9.37 -2.68
N MET A 107 7.21 8.42 -2.46
CA MET A 107 6.89 7.01 -2.30
C MET A 107 6.32 6.71 -0.91
N ILE A 108 6.87 7.36 0.13
CA ILE A 108 6.30 7.34 1.49
C ILE A 108 4.88 7.93 1.46
N ASP A 109 4.67 9.03 0.73
CA ASP A 109 3.36 9.64 0.54
C ASP A 109 2.39 8.72 -0.21
N ALA A 110 2.88 7.95 -1.18
CA ALA A 110 2.08 6.95 -1.89
C ALA A 110 1.57 5.86 -0.93
N ILE A 111 2.43 5.36 -0.03
CA ILE A 111 2.02 4.41 1.02
C ILE A 111 0.98 5.06 1.94
N ARG A 112 1.15 6.32 2.33
CA ARG A 112 0.20 7.01 3.20
C ARG A 112 -1.21 7.11 2.58
N HIS A 113 -1.30 7.23 1.26
CA HIS A 113 -2.53 7.56 0.56
C HIS A 113 -3.14 6.42 -0.27
N HIS A 114 -2.57 5.21 -0.25
CA HIS A 114 -3.01 4.08 -1.08
C HIS A 114 -4.43 3.55 -0.79
N THR A 115 -4.98 3.85 0.39
CA THR A 115 -6.32 3.40 0.80
C THR A 115 -7.42 4.36 0.35
N LEU A 116 -7.27 5.64 0.72
CA LEU A 116 -8.29 6.67 0.51
C LEU A 116 -8.17 7.38 -0.84
N LEU A 117 -7.04 7.24 -1.55
CA LEU A 117 -6.83 7.80 -2.90
C LEU A 117 -7.15 9.31 -3.01
N LYS A 118 -6.87 10.05 -1.92
CA LYS A 118 -7.09 11.50 -1.80
C LYS A 118 -5.98 12.33 -2.47
N ARG A 119 -4.95 11.68 -2.98
CA ARG A 119 -3.88 12.28 -3.78
C ARG A 119 -3.79 11.55 -5.11
N ASP A 120 -3.37 12.29 -6.12
CA ASP A 120 -3.34 11.80 -7.51
C ASP A 120 -1.93 12.01 -8.12
N THR A 121 -0.91 11.56 -7.40
CA THR A 121 0.47 11.53 -7.89
C THR A 121 0.72 10.23 -8.64
N GLU A 122 1.68 10.23 -9.56
CA GLU A 122 2.08 9.02 -10.32
C GLU A 122 2.39 7.83 -9.39
N TYR A 123 3.11 8.08 -8.29
CA TYR A 123 3.43 7.06 -7.29
C TYR A 123 2.18 6.47 -6.61
N VAL A 124 1.21 7.32 -6.23
CA VAL A 124 -0.06 6.85 -5.66
C VAL A 124 -0.81 6.01 -6.68
N LYS A 125 -0.86 6.43 -7.94
CA LYS A 125 -1.59 5.71 -9.01
C LYS A 125 -1.08 4.29 -9.16
N ILE A 126 0.21 4.14 -9.40
CA ILE A 126 0.86 2.87 -9.66
C ILE A 126 0.79 1.95 -8.45
N LEU A 127 1.09 2.46 -7.24
CA LEU A 127 1.04 1.65 -6.03
C LEU A 127 -0.39 1.15 -5.77
N SER A 128 -1.40 2.01 -5.97
CA SER A 128 -2.81 1.63 -5.80
C SER A 128 -3.27 0.60 -6.83
N ILE A 129 -2.82 0.72 -8.08
CA ILE A 129 -3.04 -0.31 -9.12
C ILE A 129 -2.41 -1.63 -8.67
N CYS A 130 -1.16 -1.61 -8.19
CA CYS A 130 -0.47 -2.82 -7.74
C CYS A 130 -1.21 -3.50 -6.58
N ASP A 131 -1.65 -2.75 -5.56
CA ASP A 131 -2.46 -3.27 -4.44
C ASP A 131 -3.82 -3.82 -4.91
N PHE A 132 -4.49 -3.12 -5.82
CA PHE A 132 -5.81 -3.53 -6.30
C PHE A 132 -5.77 -4.73 -7.24
N ALA A 133 -4.72 -4.85 -8.05
CA ALA A 133 -4.72 -5.70 -9.22
C ALA A 133 -3.67 -6.81 -9.14
N GLU A 134 -2.95 -7.01 -8.03
CA GLU A 134 -2.01 -8.12 -7.89
C GLU A 134 -2.62 -9.51 -8.20
N LYS A 135 -1.80 -10.48 -8.62
CA LYS A 135 -2.27 -11.73 -9.26
C LYS A 135 -3.13 -12.64 -8.36
N LYS A 136 -3.06 -12.49 -7.04
CA LYS A 136 -3.90 -13.22 -6.08
C LYS A 136 -5.26 -12.57 -5.87
N ARG A 137 -5.54 -11.42 -6.48
CA ARG A 137 -6.90 -10.88 -6.60
C ARG A 137 -7.63 -11.60 -7.74
N GLU A 138 -8.60 -12.42 -7.35
CA GLU A 138 -9.37 -13.30 -8.25
C GLU A 138 -10.69 -12.68 -8.76
N PHE A 139 -10.99 -11.43 -8.41
CA PHE A 139 -12.17 -10.73 -8.95
C PHE A 139 -11.90 -10.20 -10.36
N ILE A 140 -12.93 -10.18 -11.20
CA ILE A 140 -12.80 -9.92 -12.65
C ILE A 140 -12.21 -8.53 -12.94
N GLU A 141 -12.52 -7.56 -12.08
CA GLU A 141 -12.02 -6.20 -12.18
C GLU A 141 -10.51 -6.12 -11.96
N ALA A 142 -9.90 -7.00 -11.15
CA ALA A 142 -8.44 -7.00 -10.95
C ALA A 142 -7.72 -7.35 -12.24
N GLU A 143 -8.18 -8.38 -12.95
CA GLU A 143 -7.60 -8.77 -14.23
C GLU A 143 -7.76 -7.68 -15.29
N MET A 144 -8.95 -7.09 -15.39
CA MET A 144 -9.19 -5.96 -16.27
C MET A 144 -8.23 -4.79 -15.99
N ILE A 145 -8.09 -4.39 -14.71
CA ILE A 145 -7.20 -3.29 -14.33
C ILE A 145 -5.73 -3.62 -14.62
N ARG A 146 -5.26 -4.86 -14.38
CA ARG A 146 -3.90 -5.29 -14.74
C ARG A 146 -3.62 -5.09 -16.23
N GLU A 147 -4.52 -5.53 -17.10
CA GLU A 147 -4.30 -5.49 -18.55
C GLU A 147 -4.39 -4.08 -19.12
N ILE A 148 -5.21 -3.21 -18.52
CA ILE A 148 -5.26 -1.79 -18.90
C ILE A 148 -3.99 -1.08 -18.41
N ALA A 149 -3.51 -1.36 -17.19
CA ALA A 149 -2.32 -0.72 -16.63
C ALA A 149 -1.05 -0.96 -17.45
N LYS A 150 -0.96 -2.08 -18.18
CA LYS A 150 0.14 -2.36 -19.11
C LYS A 150 0.14 -1.46 -20.36
N LYS A 151 -0.94 -0.72 -20.61
CA LYS A 151 -1.12 0.14 -21.79
C LYS A 151 -1.25 1.60 -21.39
N ASP A 152 -2.02 1.87 -20.33
CA ASP A 152 -2.30 3.21 -19.83
C ASP A 152 -2.55 3.17 -18.30
N ILE A 153 -1.59 3.72 -17.54
CA ILE A 153 -1.66 3.81 -16.07
C ILE A 153 -2.76 4.76 -15.62
N ASP A 154 -2.99 5.86 -16.33
CA ASP A 154 -3.98 6.87 -15.94
C ASP A 154 -5.40 6.34 -16.12
N GLU A 155 -5.65 5.66 -17.24
CA GLU A 155 -6.95 5.02 -17.49
C GLU A 155 -7.21 3.88 -16.51
N ALA A 156 -6.21 3.03 -16.25
CA ALA A 156 -6.32 1.96 -15.25
C ALA A 156 -6.66 2.52 -13.86
N TYR A 157 -5.95 3.58 -13.43
CA TYR A 157 -6.21 4.20 -12.14
C TYR A 157 -7.61 4.81 -12.05
N ARG A 158 -8.05 5.53 -13.09
CA ARG A 158 -9.38 6.15 -13.15
C ARG A 158 -10.49 5.11 -13.05
N LEU A 159 -10.38 4.01 -13.80
CA LEU A 159 -11.35 2.90 -13.75
C LEU A 159 -11.32 2.19 -12.39
N MET A 160 -10.14 1.92 -11.85
CA MET A 160 -9.97 1.31 -10.52
C MET A 160 -10.66 2.16 -9.43
N LYS A 161 -10.48 3.49 -9.45
CA LYS A 161 -11.15 4.40 -8.51
C LYS A 161 -12.67 4.29 -8.59
N LYS A 162 -13.22 4.33 -9.81
CA LYS A 162 -14.66 4.18 -10.03
C LYS A 162 -15.19 2.86 -9.47
N ILE A 163 -14.48 1.75 -9.72
CA ILE A 163 -14.85 0.43 -9.18
C ILE A 163 -14.85 0.42 -7.65
N ARG A 164 -13.80 1.00 -7.02
CA ARG A 164 -13.73 1.13 -5.55
C ARG A 164 -14.89 1.96 -4.99
N GLU A 165 -15.25 3.07 -5.66
CA GLU A 165 -16.38 3.93 -5.27
C GLU A 165 -17.71 3.19 -5.38
N ASP A 166 -17.95 2.47 -6.48
CA ASP A 166 -19.16 1.67 -6.70
C ASP A 166 -19.30 0.58 -5.60
N TRP A 167 -18.22 -0.13 -5.28
CA TRP A 167 -18.21 -1.12 -4.20
C TRP A 167 -18.49 -0.50 -2.84
N GLN A 168 -17.95 0.68 -2.55
CA GLN A 168 -18.22 1.38 -1.29
C GLN A 168 -19.68 1.84 -1.21
N GLY A 169 -20.25 2.30 -2.32
CA GLY A 169 -21.67 2.64 -2.44
C GLY A 169 -22.58 1.45 -2.13
N ILE A 170 -22.28 0.28 -2.69
CA ILE A 170 -23.02 -0.97 -2.45
C ILE A 170 -22.96 -1.37 -0.97
N LYS A 171 -21.76 -1.32 -0.34
CA LYS A 171 -21.58 -1.62 1.09
C LYS A 171 -22.36 -0.65 1.98
N ASN A 172 -22.33 0.64 1.67
CA ASN A 172 -23.06 1.66 2.44
C ASN A 172 -24.58 1.51 2.28
N ALA A 173 -25.06 0.97 1.16
CA ALA A 173 -26.47 0.71 0.91
C ALA A 173 -27.00 -0.57 1.60
N GLY A 174 -26.16 -1.28 2.38
CA GLY A 174 -26.55 -2.49 3.10
C GLY A 174 -26.94 -3.67 2.20
N ARG A 175 -26.43 -3.71 0.96
CA ARG A 175 -26.77 -4.74 -0.04
C ARG A 175 -25.79 -5.93 -0.07
N VAL A 176 -24.99 -6.12 0.98
CA VAL A 176 -24.09 -7.27 1.17
C VAL A 176 -24.04 -7.64 2.64
#